data_AF-X0V7M9-F1
#
_entry.id   AF-X0V7M9-F1
#
_cell.length_a   1.000
_cell.length_b   1.000
_cell.length_c   1.000
_cell.angle_alpha   90.00
_cell.angle_beta   90.00
_cell.angle_gamma   90.00
#
_symmetry.space_group_name_H-M   'P 1'
#
loop_
_entity.id
_entity.type
_entity.pdbx_description
1 polymer ?
#
loop_
_entity_poly.entity_id
_entity_poly.type
_entity_poly.pdbx_seq_one_letter_code
_entity_poly.pdbx_strand_id
1 'polypeptide(L)'
;MSNILSIPARGNEKLKTFLDFVDEDVELQTLWRCANVLAVDRLGFNDHGPVHVKIVANGALKMLRLLVEKGVEPSIKADYEMSVEDAEVVVVLASIMHDLGMAFVREAHALYSAPLAMDILRRCLPLVYSPEEATIVSSEIVHAIISHHAPNMPLTVEAGIVKIADALDMEKGRARVPYEAGRMDIHSVSAIAIEKLKIEEGDERPITIHIEMTNPAGIYQVDNLLG
;
A
#
# COMPACT_ATOMS: atom_id res chain seq x y z
N MET A 1 -8.03 4.01 -21.88
CA MET A 1 -8.31 4.20 -20.43
C MET A 1 -6.98 4.42 -19.75
N SER A 2 -6.94 5.29 -18.74
CA SER A 2 -5.73 6.05 -18.38
C SER A 2 -4.83 5.41 -17.33
N ASN A 3 -5.14 4.31 -16.65
CA ASN A 3 -4.40 3.72 -15.51
C ASN A 3 -3.27 4.60 -14.91
N ILE A 4 -3.66 5.64 -14.16
CA ILE A 4 -2.73 6.63 -13.57
C ILE A 4 -1.71 5.97 -12.64
N LEU A 5 -2.10 4.85 -12.02
CA LEU A 5 -1.26 4.06 -11.12
C LEU A 5 -0.43 3.00 -11.87
N SER A 6 -0.64 2.79 -13.16
CA SER A 6 0.03 1.78 -13.99
C SER A 6 -0.01 0.36 -13.40
N ILE A 7 -1.08 -0.01 -12.69
CA ILE A 7 -1.24 -1.32 -12.05
C ILE A 7 -1.63 -2.40 -13.09
N PRO A 8 -0.91 -3.52 -13.21
CA PRO A 8 -1.18 -4.54 -14.23
C PRO A 8 -2.28 -5.51 -13.80
N ALA A 9 -3.49 -5.36 -14.36
CA ALA A 9 -4.64 -6.23 -14.04
C ALA A 9 -4.50 -7.69 -14.50
N ARG A 10 -3.67 -8.00 -15.51
CA ARG A 10 -3.39 -9.37 -16.02
C ARG A 10 -4.63 -10.26 -16.24
N GLY A 11 -5.75 -9.69 -16.71
CA GLY A 11 -6.99 -10.43 -16.99
C GLY A 11 -8.01 -10.45 -15.85
N ASN A 12 -7.68 -9.88 -14.70
CA ASN A 12 -8.65 -9.63 -13.63
C ASN A 12 -9.56 -8.44 -14.03
N GLU A 13 -10.73 -8.74 -14.62
CA GLU A 13 -11.69 -7.72 -15.05
C GLU A 13 -12.33 -6.96 -13.88
N LYS A 14 -12.42 -7.58 -12.69
CA LYS A 14 -12.87 -6.91 -11.45
C LYS A 14 -11.90 -5.78 -11.11
N LEU A 15 -10.61 -6.11 -11.01
CA LEU A 15 -9.56 -5.13 -10.73
C LEU A 15 -9.49 -4.04 -11.79
N LYS A 16 -9.64 -4.38 -13.08
CA LYS A 16 -9.69 -3.39 -14.16
C LYS A 16 -10.84 -2.39 -13.98
N THR A 17 -12.04 -2.86 -13.63
CA THR A 17 -13.19 -1.99 -13.34
C THR A 17 -12.87 -1.00 -12.21
N PHE A 18 -12.19 -1.45 -11.16
CA PHE A 18 -11.77 -0.57 -10.07
C PHE A 18 -10.68 0.43 -10.47
N LEU A 19 -9.74 0.03 -11.33
CA LEU A 19 -8.73 0.96 -11.86
C LEU A 19 -9.35 2.05 -12.73
N ASP A 20 -10.36 1.70 -13.54
CA ASP A 20 -11.10 2.69 -14.33
C ASP A 20 -11.88 3.66 -13.41
N PHE A 21 -12.50 3.16 -12.33
CA PHE A 21 -13.11 4.02 -11.30
C PHE A 21 -12.09 4.97 -10.66
N VAL A 22 -10.91 4.46 -10.30
CA VAL A 22 -9.84 5.26 -9.67
C VAL A 22 -9.34 6.38 -10.59
N ASP A 23 -9.22 6.12 -11.90
CA ASP A 23 -8.83 7.12 -12.89
C ASP A 23 -9.82 8.29 -12.99
N GLU A 24 -11.11 8.03 -12.71
CA GLU A 24 -12.19 9.02 -12.83
C GLU A 24 -12.56 9.67 -11.48
N ASP A 25 -12.17 9.07 -10.36
CA ASP A 25 -12.58 9.55 -9.03
C ASP A 25 -11.77 10.77 -8.55
N VAL A 26 -12.35 11.95 -8.75
CA VAL A 26 -11.75 13.23 -8.37
C VAL A 26 -11.51 13.32 -6.85
N GLU A 27 -12.40 12.76 -6.04
CA GLU A 27 -12.29 12.81 -4.57
C GLU A 27 -11.05 12.05 -4.08
N LEU A 28 -10.90 10.78 -4.45
CA LEU A 28 -9.76 9.95 -4.09
C LEU A 28 -8.44 10.58 -4.53
N GLN A 29 -8.35 11.03 -5.79
CA GLN A 29 -7.15 11.69 -6.31
C GLN A 29 -6.83 12.99 -5.57
N THR A 30 -7.85 13.75 -5.18
CA THR A 30 -7.68 14.98 -4.40
C THR A 30 -7.23 14.66 -2.97
N LEU A 31 -7.73 13.60 -2.34
CA LEU A 31 -7.29 13.17 -1.02
C LEU A 31 -5.82 12.78 -1.02
N TRP A 32 -5.32 12.06 -2.03
CA TRP A 32 -3.88 11.78 -2.17
C TRP A 32 -3.05 13.06 -2.27
N ARG A 33 -3.53 14.06 -3.02
CA ARG A 33 -2.85 15.35 -3.10
C ARG A 33 -2.83 16.05 -1.75
N CYS A 34 -3.96 16.05 -1.02
CA CYS A 34 -4.06 16.65 0.31
C CYS A 34 -3.12 15.95 1.31
N ALA A 35 -3.08 14.62 1.30
CA ALA A 35 -2.16 13.82 2.10
C ALA A 35 -0.70 14.22 1.84
N ASN A 36 -0.34 14.37 0.57
CA ASN A 36 1.01 14.73 0.21
C ASN A 36 1.41 16.14 0.66
N VAL A 37 0.51 17.11 0.52
CA VAL A 37 0.76 18.49 1.00
C VAL A 37 0.96 18.50 2.53
N LEU A 38 0.17 17.72 3.28
CA LEU A 38 0.38 17.63 4.73
C LEU A 38 1.74 16.98 5.05
N ALA A 39 2.04 15.85 4.42
CA ALA A 39 3.27 15.11 4.67
C ALA A 39 4.53 15.88 4.29
N VAL A 40 4.62 16.34 3.04
CA VAL A 40 5.83 16.93 2.48
C VAL A 40 5.92 18.41 2.86
N ASP A 41 4.95 19.22 2.43
CA ASP A 41 5.07 20.69 2.53
C ASP A 41 4.95 21.19 3.97
N ARG A 42 4.09 20.56 4.79
CA ARG A 42 3.81 21.02 6.16
C ARG A 42 4.65 20.31 7.22
N LEU A 43 4.86 19.00 7.10
CA LEU A 43 5.56 18.20 8.11
C LEU A 43 7.01 17.87 7.74
N GLY A 44 7.41 18.03 6.46
CA GLY A 44 8.75 17.70 5.98
C GLY A 44 9.05 16.19 6.02
N PHE A 45 8.03 15.36 5.83
CA PHE A 45 8.15 13.90 5.69
C PHE A 45 8.22 13.48 4.21
N ASN A 46 8.39 12.18 3.98
CA ASN A 46 8.36 11.59 2.65
C ASN A 46 6.96 11.71 2.01
N ASP A 47 6.89 11.52 0.69
CA ASP A 47 5.64 11.56 -0.07
C ASP A 47 4.66 10.48 0.42
N HIS A 48 3.42 10.89 0.68
CA HIS A 48 2.25 10.07 0.97
C HIS A 48 1.16 10.33 -0.10
N GLY A 49 1.60 10.59 -1.33
CA GLY A 49 0.77 11.02 -2.45
C GLY A 49 0.57 9.93 -3.51
N PRO A 50 0.18 10.33 -4.75
CA PRO A 50 -0.09 9.39 -5.84
C PRO A 50 1.11 8.49 -6.20
N VAL A 51 2.35 8.97 -6.01
CA VAL A 51 3.57 8.19 -6.29
C VAL A 51 3.76 7.08 -5.25
N HIS A 52 3.62 7.43 -3.97
CA HIS A 52 3.62 6.47 -2.87
C HIS A 52 2.62 5.34 -3.08
N VAL A 53 1.32 5.66 -3.19
CA VAL A 53 0.27 4.64 -3.29
C VAL A 53 0.41 3.75 -4.53
N LYS A 54 0.96 4.30 -5.62
CA LYS A 54 1.31 3.54 -6.82
C LYS A 54 2.36 2.48 -6.52
N ILE A 55 3.44 2.83 -5.81
CA ILE A 55 4.53 1.91 -5.48
C ILE A 55 4.01 0.82 -4.54
N VAL A 56 3.30 1.20 -3.47
CA VAL A 56 2.72 0.26 -2.51
C VAL A 56 1.77 -0.72 -3.21
N ALA A 57 0.83 -0.24 -4.02
CA ALA A 57 -0.13 -1.10 -4.71
C ALA A 57 0.54 -2.08 -5.71
N ASN A 58 1.54 -1.63 -6.46
CA ASN A 58 2.28 -2.51 -7.37
C ASN A 58 3.13 -3.54 -6.61
N GLY A 59 3.77 -3.14 -5.51
CA GLY A 59 4.51 -4.03 -4.62
C GLY A 59 3.61 -5.09 -4.01
N ALA A 60 2.49 -4.67 -3.42
CA ALA A 60 1.49 -5.53 -2.80
C ALA A 60 0.93 -6.56 -3.80
N LEU A 61 0.52 -6.10 -4.98
CA LEU A 61 -0.01 -7.00 -6.02
C LEU A 61 1.05 -8.01 -6.50
N LYS A 62 2.31 -7.58 -6.64
CA LYS A 62 3.41 -8.48 -7.00
C LYS A 62 3.65 -9.53 -5.91
N MET A 63 3.67 -9.12 -4.65
CA MET A 63 3.85 -10.03 -3.52
C MET A 63 2.71 -11.05 -3.43
N LEU A 64 1.45 -10.62 -3.54
CA LEU A 64 0.31 -11.52 -3.53
C LEU A 64 0.44 -12.59 -4.61
N ARG A 65 0.78 -12.20 -5.84
CA ARG A 65 0.94 -13.13 -6.96
C ARG A 65 2.06 -14.14 -6.72
N LEU A 66 3.22 -13.71 -6.22
CA LEU A 66 4.33 -14.62 -5.88
C LEU A 66 3.93 -15.59 -4.76
N LEU A 67 3.20 -15.12 -3.74
CA LEU A 67 2.70 -15.96 -2.65
C LEU A 67 1.74 -17.02 -3.18
N VAL A 68 0.78 -16.64 -4.02
CA VAL A 68 -0.19 -17.56 -4.63
C VAL A 68 0.52 -18.57 -5.55
N GLU A 69 1.48 -18.14 -6.37
CA GLU A 69 2.29 -19.03 -7.22
C GLU A 69 3.05 -20.08 -6.39
N LYS A 70 3.42 -19.75 -5.15
CA LYS A 70 4.07 -20.64 -4.18
C LYS A 70 3.10 -21.42 -3.28
N GLY A 71 1.80 -21.35 -3.56
CA GLY A 71 0.76 -22.12 -2.87
C GLY A 71 0.27 -21.52 -1.55
N VAL A 72 0.59 -20.25 -1.26
CA VAL A 72 -0.03 -19.53 -0.14
C VAL A 72 -1.45 -19.15 -0.52
N GLU A 73 -2.42 -19.61 0.28
CA GLU A 73 -3.82 -19.30 0.06
C GLU A 73 -4.18 -17.94 0.66
N PRO A 74 -4.80 -17.01 -0.11
CA PRO A 74 -5.29 -15.74 0.41
C PRO A 74 -6.38 -15.93 1.47
N SER A 75 -6.45 -15.06 2.47
CA SER A 75 -7.42 -15.20 3.57
C SER A 75 -8.86 -15.04 3.06
N ILE A 76 -9.13 -14.12 2.13
CA ILE A 76 -10.49 -13.94 1.61
C ILE A 76 -11.02 -15.20 0.91
N LYS A 77 -10.11 -15.99 0.32
CA LYS A 77 -10.43 -17.28 -0.28
C LYS A 77 -10.65 -18.37 0.77
N ALA A 78 -9.76 -18.44 1.77
CA ALA A 78 -9.85 -19.43 2.83
C ALA A 78 -11.10 -19.25 3.72
N ASP A 79 -11.45 -18.00 4.02
CA ASP A 79 -12.47 -17.67 5.02
C ASP A 79 -13.87 -17.48 4.41
N TYR A 80 -13.96 -17.07 3.13
CA TYR A 80 -15.22 -16.71 2.48
C TYR A 80 -15.44 -17.39 1.12
N GLU A 81 -14.59 -18.34 0.74
CA GLU A 81 -14.67 -19.07 -0.54
C GLU A 81 -14.62 -18.16 -1.78
N MET A 82 -14.07 -16.95 -1.64
CA MET A 82 -13.87 -15.99 -2.73
C MET A 82 -12.65 -16.37 -3.61
N SER A 83 -12.46 -15.63 -4.70
CA SER A 83 -11.41 -15.92 -5.68
C SER A 83 -10.07 -15.24 -5.36
N VAL A 84 -8.98 -15.70 -5.99
CA VAL A 84 -7.68 -15.02 -5.90
C VAL A 84 -7.76 -13.62 -6.50
N GLU A 85 -8.57 -13.44 -7.54
CA GLU A 85 -8.87 -12.16 -8.15
C GLU A 85 -9.50 -11.17 -7.17
N ASP A 86 -10.24 -11.66 -6.18
CA ASP A 86 -10.81 -10.82 -5.09
C ASP A 86 -9.72 -10.40 -4.11
N ALA A 87 -8.78 -11.29 -3.79
CA ALA A 87 -7.60 -10.93 -2.99
C ALA A 87 -6.74 -9.85 -3.68
N GLU A 88 -6.61 -9.89 -5.01
CA GLU A 88 -5.94 -8.83 -5.77
C GLU A 88 -6.64 -7.48 -5.61
N VAL A 89 -7.99 -7.47 -5.60
CA VAL A 89 -8.78 -6.27 -5.35
C VAL A 89 -8.55 -5.75 -3.94
N VAL A 90 -8.55 -6.63 -2.92
CA VAL A 90 -8.30 -6.25 -1.52
C VAL A 90 -6.95 -5.56 -1.39
N VAL A 91 -5.86 -6.20 -1.83
CA VAL A 91 -4.51 -5.63 -1.64
C VAL A 91 -4.32 -4.33 -2.41
N VAL A 92 -4.89 -4.19 -3.61
CA VAL A 92 -4.77 -2.96 -4.39
C VAL A 92 -5.60 -1.83 -3.76
N LEU A 93 -6.88 -2.06 -3.47
CA LEU A 93 -7.73 -1.00 -2.91
C LEU A 93 -7.29 -0.58 -1.51
N ALA A 94 -6.84 -1.53 -0.68
CA ALA A 94 -6.24 -1.21 0.61
C ALA A 94 -4.98 -0.37 0.44
N SER A 95 -4.06 -0.76 -0.44
CA SER A 95 -2.81 -0.02 -0.69
C SER A 95 -3.06 1.41 -1.14
N ILE A 96 -4.06 1.66 -1.98
CA ILE A 96 -4.31 3.02 -2.48
C ILE A 96 -5.10 3.90 -1.50
N MET A 97 -5.70 3.31 -0.45
CA MET A 97 -6.52 4.03 0.52
C MET A 97 -5.92 4.05 1.94
N HIS A 98 -4.85 3.29 2.20
CA HIS A 98 -4.33 3.10 3.57
C HIS A 98 -3.93 4.40 4.27
N ASP A 99 -3.51 5.39 3.49
CA ASP A 99 -2.98 6.66 3.97
C ASP A 99 -3.92 7.86 3.81
N LEU A 100 -5.19 7.69 3.45
CA LEU A 100 -6.10 8.83 3.23
C LEU A 100 -6.23 9.75 4.47
N GLY A 101 -6.09 9.22 5.68
CA GLY A 101 -6.06 10.00 6.92
C GLY A 101 -4.93 11.02 7.01
N MET A 102 -3.83 10.81 6.25
CA MET A 102 -2.74 11.78 6.10
C MET A 102 -3.20 13.11 5.48
N ALA A 103 -4.40 13.18 4.89
CA ALA A 103 -4.97 14.46 4.45
C ALA A 103 -5.24 15.43 5.62
N PHE A 104 -5.35 14.92 6.85
CA PHE A 104 -5.76 15.71 8.02
C PHE A 104 -4.82 15.57 9.22
N VAL A 105 -4.26 14.39 9.46
CA VAL A 105 -3.45 14.09 10.66
C VAL A 105 -2.39 13.03 10.37
N ARG A 106 -1.22 13.15 11.01
CA ARG A 106 -0.16 12.13 10.95
C ARG A 106 -0.36 11.01 11.96
N GLU A 107 -0.63 11.39 13.20
CA GLU A 107 -0.84 10.45 14.29
C GLU A 107 -2.15 9.68 14.09
N ALA A 108 -2.10 8.35 14.19
CA ALA A 108 -3.23 7.46 13.97
C ALA A 108 -3.92 7.62 12.60
N HIS A 109 -3.21 8.10 11.57
CA HIS A 109 -3.77 8.30 10.22
C HIS A 109 -4.51 7.06 9.69
N ALA A 110 -4.00 5.85 9.95
CA ALA A 110 -4.66 4.58 9.61
C ALA A 110 -6.12 4.49 10.08
N LEU A 111 -6.41 4.95 11.32
CA LEU A 111 -7.78 4.96 11.87
C LEU A 111 -8.67 5.99 11.17
N TYR A 112 -8.10 7.13 10.76
CA TYR A 112 -8.81 8.17 10.04
C TYR A 112 -8.95 7.88 8.54
N SER A 113 -8.12 7.01 7.98
CA SER A 113 -8.25 6.49 6.62
C SER A 113 -9.50 5.63 6.46
N ALA A 114 -9.85 4.83 7.47
CA ALA A 114 -10.97 3.89 7.42
C ALA A 114 -12.32 4.52 7.03
N PRO A 115 -12.81 5.61 7.66
CA PRO A 115 -14.07 6.23 7.25
C PRO A 115 -14.03 6.78 5.81
N LEU A 116 -12.91 7.38 5.40
CA LEU A 116 -12.74 7.92 4.04
C LEU A 116 -12.76 6.79 3.00
N ALA A 117 -12.03 5.71 3.29
CA ALA A 117 -12.03 4.51 2.47
C ALA A 117 -13.45 3.92 2.37
N MET A 118 -14.18 3.80 3.48
CA MET A 118 -15.55 3.29 3.48
C MET A 118 -16.49 4.10 2.60
N ASP A 119 -16.37 5.43 2.58
CA ASP A 119 -17.20 6.28 1.72
C ASP A 119 -16.91 6.05 0.23
N ILE A 120 -15.64 5.83 -0.13
CA ILE A 120 -15.25 5.50 -1.51
C ILE A 120 -15.67 4.08 -1.88
N LEU A 121 -15.45 3.10 -1.00
CA LEU A 121 -15.81 1.69 -1.20
C LEU A 121 -17.30 1.49 -1.43
N ARG A 122 -18.15 2.25 -0.72
CA ARG A 122 -19.62 2.25 -0.93
C ARG A 122 -20.02 2.70 -2.33
N ARG A 123 -19.18 3.48 -3.02
CA ARG A 123 -19.42 3.95 -4.39
C ARG A 123 -18.91 2.96 -5.43
N CYS A 124 -17.75 2.33 -5.20
CA CYS A 124 -17.11 1.49 -6.21
C CYS A 124 -17.43 -0.01 -6.10
N LEU A 125 -17.48 -0.61 -4.90
CA LEU A 125 -17.69 -2.05 -4.77
C LEU A 125 -19.00 -2.58 -5.41
N PRO A 126 -20.14 -1.85 -5.35
CA PRO A 126 -21.37 -2.28 -6.01
C PRO A 126 -21.30 -2.33 -7.55
N LEU A 127 -20.24 -1.80 -8.17
CA LEU A 127 -20.02 -1.93 -9.61
C LEU A 127 -19.68 -3.36 -10.03
N VAL A 128 -19.18 -4.18 -9.09
CA VAL A 128 -18.63 -5.52 -9.37
C VAL A 128 -19.26 -6.59 -8.48
N TYR A 129 -19.54 -6.25 -7.22
CA TYR A 129 -19.92 -7.22 -6.19
C TYR A 129 -21.39 -7.10 -5.79
N SER A 130 -22.00 -8.22 -5.44
CA SER A 130 -23.27 -8.24 -4.72
C SER A 130 -23.14 -7.56 -3.34
N PRO A 131 -24.24 -7.17 -2.67
CA PRO A 131 -24.16 -6.54 -1.35
C PRO A 131 -23.39 -7.36 -0.30
N GLU A 132 -23.51 -8.69 -0.35
CA GLU A 132 -22.80 -9.61 0.56
C GLU A 132 -21.29 -9.61 0.28
N GLU A 133 -20.90 -9.85 -0.97
CA GLU A 133 -19.49 -9.84 -1.39
C GLU A 133 -18.84 -8.47 -1.17
N ALA A 134 -19.54 -7.37 -1.44
CA ALA A 134 -19.06 -6.01 -1.20
C ALA A 134 -18.82 -5.77 0.30
N THR A 135 -19.65 -6.35 1.18
CA THR A 135 -19.47 -6.25 2.64
C THR A 135 -18.22 -7.02 3.08
N ILE A 136 -18.00 -8.23 2.55
CA ILE A 136 -16.80 -9.03 2.83
C ILE A 136 -15.54 -8.31 2.36
N VAL A 137 -15.51 -7.91 1.08
CA VAL A 137 -14.35 -7.23 0.48
C VAL A 137 -14.05 -5.91 1.19
N SER A 138 -15.06 -5.12 1.56
CA SER A 138 -14.84 -3.89 2.33
C SER A 138 -14.30 -4.16 3.72
N SER A 139 -14.75 -5.22 4.41
CA SER A 139 -14.20 -5.63 5.70
C SER A 139 -12.71 -5.94 5.59
N GLU A 140 -12.30 -6.73 4.60
CA GLU A 140 -10.90 -7.10 4.37
C GLU A 140 -10.02 -5.90 4.00
N ILE A 141 -10.53 -5.01 3.13
CA ILE A 141 -9.83 -3.78 2.75
C ILE A 141 -9.61 -2.89 3.97
N VAL A 142 -10.65 -2.63 4.77
CA VAL A 142 -10.55 -1.75 5.94
C VAL A 142 -9.68 -2.37 7.02
N HIS A 143 -9.72 -3.69 7.21
CA HIS A 143 -8.80 -4.38 8.11
C HIS A 143 -7.34 -4.18 7.68
N ALA A 144 -7.02 -4.37 6.41
CA ALA A 144 -5.68 -4.10 5.88
C ALA A 144 -5.26 -2.63 6.08
N ILE A 145 -6.17 -1.68 5.85
CA ILE A 145 -5.93 -0.25 6.09
C ILE A 145 -5.66 0.03 7.57
N ILE A 146 -6.41 -0.53 8.51
CA ILE A 146 -6.24 -0.21 9.93
C ILE A 146 -4.99 -0.90 10.51
N SER A 147 -4.61 -2.05 9.96
CA SER A 147 -3.54 -2.91 10.48
C SER A 147 -2.16 -2.73 9.83
N HIS A 148 -2.05 -1.89 8.78
CA HIS A 148 -0.74 -1.59 8.19
C HIS A 148 0.19 -0.88 9.18
N HIS A 149 -0.35 -0.12 10.14
CA HIS A 149 0.43 0.65 11.11
C HIS A 149 0.17 0.18 12.55
N ALA A 150 1.21 0.24 13.39
CA ALA A 150 1.12 -0.05 14.83
C ALA A 150 0.12 0.89 15.54
N PRO A 151 -0.57 0.43 16.61
CA PRO A 151 -0.40 -0.84 17.32
C PRO A 151 -1.17 -2.03 16.72
N ASN A 152 -1.93 -1.81 15.64
CA ASN A 152 -2.74 -2.86 15.04
C ASN A 152 -1.84 -3.86 14.30
N MET A 153 -2.23 -5.14 14.31
CA MET A 153 -1.49 -6.21 13.65
C MET A 153 -2.33 -6.80 12.51
N PRO A 154 -1.72 -7.08 11.36
CA PRO A 154 -2.42 -7.75 10.27
C PRO A 154 -2.80 -9.17 10.70
N LEU A 155 -4.06 -9.53 10.46
CA LEU A 155 -4.60 -10.87 10.76
C LEU A 155 -4.91 -11.68 9.49
N THR A 156 -4.74 -11.07 8.32
CA THR A 156 -4.95 -11.72 7.02
C THR A 156 -3.71 -11.61 6.17
N VAL A 157 -3.57 -12.51 5.19
CA VAL A 157 -2.43 -12.54 4.26
C VAL A 157 -2.36 -11.20 3.51
N GLU A 158 -3.50 -10.70 3.05
CA GLU A 158 -3.70 -9.46 2.35
C GLU A 158 -3.24 -8.26 3.19
N ALA A 159 -3.66 -8.19 4.46
CA ALA A 159 -3.22 -7.15 5.39
C ALA A 159 -1.71 -7.18 5.65
N GLY A 160 -1.13 -8.38 5.80
CA GLY A 160 0.31 -8.55 5.96
C GLY A 160 1.10 -8.09 4.74
N ILE A 161 0.59 -8.39 3.54
CA ILE A 161 1.16 -7.92 2.28
C ILE A 161 1.14 -6.40 2.20
N VAL A 162 0.01 -5.75 2.51
CA VAL A 162 -0.11 -4.28 2.46
C VAL A 162 0.87 -3.62 3.43
N LYS A 163 0.96 -4.13 4.68
CA LYS A 163 1.92 -3.65 5.68
C LYS A 163 3.37 -3.71 5.18
N ILE A 164 3.77 -4.85 4.62
CA ILE A 164 5.14 -5.00 4.11
C ILE A 164 5.34 -4.11 2.88
N ALA A 165 4.39 -4.07 1.95
CA ALA A 165 4.51 -3.26 0.75
C ALA A 165 4.66 -1.76 1.04
N ASP A 166 3.94 -1.24 2.05
CA ASP A 166 4.10 0.13 2.54
C ASP A 166 5.51 0.37 3.09
N ALA A 167 5.96 -0.50 3.99
CA ALA A 167 7.30 -0.45 4.56
C ALA A 167 8.41 -0.49 3.50
N LEU A 168 8.23 -1.19 2.39
CA LEU A 168 9.24 -1.29 1.32
C LEU A 168 9.35 -0.04 0.44
N ASP A 169 8.49 0.97 0.59
CA ASP A 169 8.63 2.25 -0.11
C ASP A 169 9.71 3.16 0.52
N MET A 170 10.95 2.67 0.55
CA MET A 170 12.06 3.26 1.32
C MET A 170 13.29 3.62 0.46
N GLU A 171 13.20 3.57 -0.87
CA GLU A 171 14.33 3.95 -1.74
C GLU A 171 14.71 5.43 -1.59
N LYS A 172 16.01 5.76 -1.72
CA LYS A 172 16.57 7.10 -1.49
C LYS A 172 15.88 8.23 -2.25
N GLY A 173 15.28 7.94 -3.41
CA GLY A 173 14.51 8.91 -4.18
C GLY A 173 13.37 9.53 -3.37
N ARG A 174 12.90 8.81 -2.34
CA ARG A 174 11.81 9.21 -1.45
C ARG A 174 12.24 10.09 -0.29
N ALA A 175 13.49 10.00 0.12
CA ALA A 175 14.07 10.74 1.26
C ALA A 175 14.79 12.04 0.86
N ARG A 176 14.84 12.35 -0.44
CA ARG A 176 15.64 13.47 -0.97
C ARG A 176 15.13 14.84 -0.53
N VAL A 177 13.81 15.06 -0.53
CA VAL A 177 13.21 16.35 -0.18
C VAL A 177 13.44 16.72 1.30
N PRO A 178 13.18 15.82 2.28
CA PRO A 178 13.50 16.10 3.68
C PRO A 178 14.99 16.34 3.95
N TYR A 179 15.87 15.61 3.25
CA TYR A 179 17.32 15.76 3.38
C TYR A 179 17.80 17.14 2.86
N GLU A 180 17.34 17.54 1.67
CA GLU A 180 17.68 18.85 1.09
C GLU A 180 17.10 20.03 1.91
N ALA A 181 16.02 19.80 2.66
CA ALA A 181 15.45 20.76 3.62
C ALA A 181 16.28 20.93 4.91
N GLY A 182 17.44 20.26 5.03
CA GLY A 182 18.41 20.47 6.11
C GLY A 182 18.19 19.61 7.36
N ARG A 183 17.28 18.62 7.34
CA ARG A 183 17.20 17.61 8.40
C ARG A 183 18.33 16.60 8.23
N MET A 184 19.42 16.79 8.98
CA MET A 184 20.52 15.82 9.10
C MET A 184 20.38 15.05 10.41
N ASP A 185 19.54 14.02 10.42
CA ASP A 185 19.41 13.07 11.52
C ASP A 185 19.68 11.64 11.02
N ILE A 186 19.72 10.66 11.93
CA ILE A 186 19.99 9.27 11.56
C ILE A 186 18.93 8.71 10.60
N HIS A 187 17.69 9.22 10.64
CA HIS A 187 16.60 8.78 9.78
C HIS A 187 16.79 9.27 8.35
N SER A 188 17.22 10.52 8.16
CA SER A 188 17.49 11.04 6.82
C SER A 188 18.71 10.37 6.19
N VAL A 189 19.77 10.09 6.98
CA VAL A 189 20.96 9.37 6.52
C VAL A 189 20.66 7.90 6.19
N SER A 190 19.84 7.21 7.00
CA SER A 190 19.46 5.82 6.74
C SER A 190 18.60 5.69 5.48
N ALA A 191 17.67 6.63 5.28
CA ALA A 191 16.76 6.57 4.14
C ALA A 191 17.46 6.87 2.80
N ILE A 192 18.46 7.76 2.75
CA ILE A 192 19.26 7.97 1.52
C ILE A 192 20.25 6.84 1.22
N ALA A 193 20.46 5.91 2.16
CA ALA A 193 21.37 4.79 1.99
C ALA A 193 20.78 3.64 1.16
N ILE A 194 19.45 3.58 0.99
CA ILE A 194 18.77 2.55 0.20
C ILE A 194 18.79 2.95 -1.28
N GLU A 195 19.60 2.27 -2.09
CA GLU A 195 19.74 2.56 -3.51
C GLU A 195 18.58 1.98 -4.33
N LYS A 196 18.23 0.73 -4.06
CA LYS A 196 17.30 -0.03 -4.87
C LYS A 196 16.67 -1.15 -4.07
N LEU A 197 15.39 -1.37 -4.31
CA LEU A 197 14.63 -2.46 -3.75
C LEU A 197 14.08 -3.35 -4.85
N LYS A 198 14.19 -4.66 -4.67
CA LYS A 198 13.57 -5.64 -5.57
C LYS A 198 12.84 -6.70 -4.77
N ILE A 199 11.59 -6.91 -5.13
CA ILE A 199 10.77 -8.04 -4.68
C ILE A 199 10.91 -9.13 -5.73
N GLU A 200 11.48 -10.28 -5.39
CA GLU A 200 11.72 -11.38 -6.32
C GLU A 200 11.17 -12.70 -5.74
N GLU A 201 10.99 -13.69 -6.61
CA GLU A 201 10.65 -15.05 -6.19
C GLU A 201 11.78 -15.59 -5.31
N GLY A 202 11.42 -16.20 -4.19
CA GLY A 202 12.39 -16.82 -3.30
C GLY A 202 12.47 -18.35 -3.43
N ASP A 203 13.61 -18.88 -2.97
CA ASP A 203 13.89 -20.32 -2.93
C ASP A 203 13.38 -20.96 -1.64
N GLU A 204 13.89 -20.54 -0.48
CA GLU A 204 13.51 -21.09 0.84
C GLU A 204 12.19 -20.52 1.38
N ARG A 205 11.96 -19.23 1.15
CA ARG A 205 10.69 -18.53 1.45
C ARG A 205 10.06 -18.05 0.14
N PRO A 206 8.73 -17.87 0.07
CA PRO A 206 8.06 -17.50 -1.19
C PRO A 206 8.59 -16.22 -1.86
N ILE A 207 9.03 -15.25 -1.06
CA ILE A 207 9.51 -13.95 -1.51
C ILE A 207 10.90 -13.68 -0.94
N THR A 208 11.81 -13.22 -1.79
CA THR A 208 13.08 -12.62 -1.41
C THR A 208 13.03 -11.11 -1.67
N ILE A 209 13.42 -10.32 -0.67
CA ILE A 209 13.53 -8.86 -0.79
C ILE A 209 15.02 -8.52 -0.87
N HIS A 210 15.46 -8.03 -2.03
CA HIS A 210 16.82 -7.53 -2.22
C HIS A 210 16.85 -6.03 -1.97
N ILE A 211 17.65 -5.62 -0.99
CA ILE A 211 17.87 -4.22 -0.63
C ILE A 211 19.33 -3.89 -0.94
N GLU A 212 19.54 -3.08 -1.97
CA GLU A 212 20.87 -2.55 -2.34
C GLU A 212 21.12 -1.26 -1.58
N MET A 213 22.31 -1.13 -0.99
CA MET A 213 22.61 -0.04 -0.07
C MET A 213 24.01 0.53 -0.31
N THR A 214 24.15 1.85 -0.23
CA THR A 214 25.47 2.52 -0.30
C THR A 214 26.17 2.58 1.05
N ASN A 215 25.42 2.45 2.16
CA ASN A 215 25.94 2.55 3.51
C ASN A 215 25.15 1.63 4.47
N PRO A 216 25.82 0.92 5.41
CA PRO A 216 25.17 0.18 6.49
C PRO A 216 24.12 0.95 7.31
N ALA A 217 24.16 2.28 7.33
CA ALA A 217 23.15 3.11 8.02
C ALA A 217 21.71 2.79 7.58
N GLY A 218 21.48 2.31 6.35
CA GLY A 218 20.13 1.94 5.93
C GLY A 218 19.59 0.69 6.64
N ILE A 219 20.40 -0.09 7.36
CA ILE A 219 19.90 -1.22 8.17
C ILE A 219 18.92 -0.68 9.22
N TYR A 220 19.20 0.51 9.76
CA TYR A 220 18.29 1.21 10.65
C TYR A 220 16.94 1.52 9.99
N GLN A 221 16.91 1.81 8.69
CA GLN A 221 15.67 2.03 7.95
C GLN A 221 14.85 0.74 7.85
N VAL A 222 15.53 -0.37 7.55
CA VAL A 222 14.91 -1.70 7.44
C VAL A 222 14.35 -2.14 8.78
N ASP A 223 15.13 -2.04 9.85
CA ASP A 223 14.73 -2.46 11.20
C ASP A 223 13.56 -1.62 11.73
N ASN A 224 13.52 -0.30 11.45
CA ASN A 224 12.40 0.53 11.91
C ASN A 224 11.09 0.27 11.16
N LEU A 225 11.16 -0.15 9.90
CA LEU A 225 9.97 -0.34 9.06
C LEU A 225 9.47 -1.79 9.06
N LEU A 226 10.35 -2.77 9.30
CA LEU A 226 10.03 -4.20 9.28
C LEU A 226 10.19 -4.92 10.63
N GLY A 227 10.77 -4.25 11.64
CA GLY A 227 11.00 -4.82 12.98
C GLY A 227 9.82 -4.77 13.94
#